data_AF-D0P3A2-F1
#
_entry.id   AF-D0P3A2-F1
#
_cell.length_a   1.000
_cell.length_b   1.000
_cell.length_c   1.000
_cell.angle_alpha   90.00
_cell.angle_beta   90.00
_cell.angle_gamma   90.00
#
_symmetry.space_group_name_H-M   'P 1'
#
loop_
_entity.id
_entity.type
_entity.pdbx_description
1 polymer ?
#
loop_
_entity_poly.entity_id
_entity_poly.type
_entity_poly.pdbx_seq_one_letter_code
_entity_poly.pdbx_strand_id
1 'polypeptide(L)'
;MCIRQVLILFALLASCTISIDAEQRVLVSEQRTVDRARSLRAAESTNNEERIMTEIIKRLRTATWIETGRTDDYVKTTLRLDNLSGAALKSAPNYMYYEHFLNALEGRILEVWLSKGVPTKNVWATYKLDDIPTAQLNDNDGFKTYLRYAIMEDNKIFKLKSNDQPVAIDYSGTPAELKAKVDMWVSLKRPNYYVSRMLDLDRRSINTFRRSPKFQLYEMFQMKTWAAKGYPTNYFWKDHRLHEVPQQQLQNNGLYKKFVRYAMMVDDESFKNGKTVKITADESKAEISTKVTIWASKDRPFEYVKKVLGLRGAADTTNANYKYFEDFLLQTNRPKKSK
;
A
#
# COMPACT_ATOMS: atom_id res chain seq x y z
N MET A 1 -17.93 -37.89 -30.56
CA MET A 1 -16.59 -38.35 -30.12
C MET A 1 -16.27 -37.62 -28.82
N CYS A 2 -16.44 -38.32 -27.71
CA CYS A 2 -16.17 -37.86 -26.34
C CYS A 2 -14.70 -37.47 -26.16
N ILE A 3 -14.41 -36.57 -25.21
CA ILE A 3 -13.58 -36.86 -24.03
C ILE A 3 -13.50 -35.61 -23.10
N ARG A 4 -14.15 -35.80 -21.96
CA ARG A 4 -13.75 -35.47 -20.57
C ARG A 4 -13.56 -34.00 -20.15
N GLN A 5 -14.61 -33.54 -19.45
CA GLN A 5 -14.51 -32.70 -18.27
C GLN A 5 -13.44 -33.21 -17.31
N VAL A 6 -12.58 -32.31 -16.83
CA VAL A 6 -11.70 -32.54 -15.67
C VAL A 6 -12.04 -31.45 -14.65
N LEU A 7 -12.88 -31.81 -13.68
CA LEU A 7 -13.10 -31.08 -12.44
C LEU A 7 -11.91 -31.39 -11.52
N ILE A 8 -11.03 -30.42 -11.28
CA ILE A 8 -10.00 -30.52 -10.25
C ILE A 8 -10.40 -29.61 -9.09
N LEU A 9 -10.98 -30.22 -8.05
CA LEU A 9 -11.14 -29.64 -6.73
C LEU A 9 -9.80 -29.72 -5.99
N PHE A 10 -9.13 -28.58 -5.79
CA PHE A 10 -8.01 -28.48 -4.85
C PHE A 10 -8.51 -27.85 -3.55
N ALA A 11 -8.64 -28.68 -2.51
CA ALA A 11 -8.76 -28.23 -1.13
C ALA A 11 -7.36 -28.00 -0.56
N LEU A 12 -7.01 -26.75 -0.24
CA LEU A 12 -5.84 -26.42 0.56
C LEU A 12 -6.30 -26.10 1.98
N LEU A 13 -6.05 -27.04 2.89
CA LEU A 13 -6.13 -26.85 4.33
C LEU A 13 -4.91 -26.02 4.78
N ALA A 14 -5.17 -24.84 5.34
CA ALA A 14 -4.19 -24.07 6.08
C ALA A 14 -4.08 -24.65 7.50
N SER A 15 -3.02 -25.41 7.76
CA SER A 15 -2.64 -25.81 9.13
C SER A 15 -1.69 -24.77 9.71
N CYS A 16 -2.24 -23.82 10.48
CA CYS A 16 -1.46 -23.07 11.45
C CYS A 16 -1.23 -23.97 12.67
N THR A 17 -0.02 -24.48 12.84
CA THR A 17 0.43 -25.09 14.09
C THR A 17 0.76 -23.96 15.08
N ILE A 18 -0.12 -23.75 16.06
CA ILE A 18 0.26 -23.02 17.27
C ILE A 18 0.91 -24.07 18.19
N SER A 19 2.22 -24.00 18.32
CA SER A 19 2.94 -24.70 19.39
C SER A 19 2.54 -24.06 20.72
N ILE A 20 1.85 -24.82 21.57
CA ILE A 20 1.76 -24.53 23.00
C ILE A 20 2.62 -25.59 23.70
N ASP A 21 3.74 -25.10 24.21
CA ASP A 21 4.68 -25.82 25.05
C ASP A 21 4.29 -25.52 26.50
N ALA A 22 3.84 -26.52 27.26
CA ALA A 22 3.74 -26.50 28.72
C ALA A 22 3.44 -27.91 29.25
N GLU A 23 4.54 -28.60 29.60
CA GLU A 23 4.72 -29.50 30.74
C GLU A 23 3.57 -30.38 31.24
N GLN A 24 3.75 -31.70 31.13
CA GLN A 24 3.13 -32.64 32.09
C GLN A 24 3.92 -33.95 32.25
N ARG A 25 4.56 -34.12 33.41
CA ARG A 25 4.88 -35.38 34.12
C ARG A 25 5.17 -34.96 35.58
N VAL A 26 4.56 -35.44 36.65
CA VAL A 26 4.49 -36.81 37.22
C VAL A 26 3.46 -36.70 38.38
N LEU A 27 2.32 -37.40 38.39
CA LEU A 27 2.04 -38.77 38.90
C LEU A 27 1.65 -38.81 40.41
N VAL A 28 0.62 -39.63 40.69
CA VAL A 28 0.20 -40.25 41.98
C VAL A 28 -0.81 -39.45 42.86
N SER A 29 -2.07 -39.91 42.94
CA SER A 29 -2.52 -40.89 43.97
C SER A 29 -3.97 -41.35 43.75
N GLU A 30 -4.24 -42.58 44.19
CA GLU A 30 -5.50 -43.33 44.11
C GLU A 30 -6.57 -42.83 45.11
N GLN A 31 -7.87 -43.00 44.81
CA GLN A 31 -8.77 -43.95 45.51
C GLN A 31 -10.28 -43.81 45.18
N ARG A 32 -10.85 -44.95 44.76
CA ARG A 32 -12.13 -45.60 45.15
C ARG A 32 -13.50 -44.87 45.01
N THR A 33 -14.29 -45.44 44.09
CA THR A 33 -15.68 -45.97 44.20
C THR A 33 -16.74 -45.20 45.00
N VAL A 34 -17.88 -44.89 44.38
CA VAL A 34 -19.20 -45.58 44.52
C VAL A 34 -20.27 -44.84 43.68
N ASP A 35 -21.17 -45.64 43.11
CA ASP A 35 -22.28 -45.31 42.21
C ASP A 35 -23.35 -44.31 42.71
N ARG A 36 -24.03 -43.75 41.70
CA ARG A 36 -25.50 -43.54 41.57
C ARG A 36 -26.04 -42.12 41.80
N ALA A 37 -26.37 -41.42 40.71
CA ALA A 37 -27.72 -40.90 40.41
C ALA A 37 -27.82 -40.09 39.09
N ARG A 38 -28.62 -40.60 38.14
CA ARG A 38 -29.53 -39.92 37.19
C ARG A 38 -29.11 -38.63 36.44
N SER A 39 -29.01 -38.83 35.12
CA SER A 39 -29.84 -38.19 34.08
C SER A 39 -29.47 -36.81 33.51
N LEU A 40 -29.48 -36.78 32.16
CA LEU A 40 -29.61 -35.64 31.23
C LEU A 40 -28.38 -34.75 30.96
N ARG A 41 -27.67 -35.05 29.86
CA ARG A 41 -27.75 -34.28 28.59
C ARG A 41 -26.86 -34.92 27.52
N ALA A 42 -27.49 -35.61 26.58
CA ALA A 42 -26.98 -35.66 25.21
C ALA A 42 -27.28 -34.30 24.59
N ALA A 43 -26.27 -33.42 24.47
CA ALA A 43 -26.31 -32.23 23.61
C ALA A 43 -24.96 -31.50 23.65
N GLU A 44 -23.92 -32.01 22.98
CA GLU A 44 -22.79 -31.14 22.55
C GLU A 44 -21.91 -31.77 21.46
N SER A 45 -22.50 -32.35 20.41
CA SER A 45 -21.76 -32.60 19.16
C SER A 45 -22.49 -32.15 17.89
N THR A 46 -23.82 -32.01 17.94
CA THR A 46 -24.66 -31.61 16.79
C THR A 46 -24.44 -30.16 16.36
N ASN A 47 -24.26 -29.22 17.29
CA ASN A 47 -24.10 -27.79 16.96
C ASN A 47 -22.86 -27.49 16.10
N ASN A 48 -21.77 -28.25 16.27
CA ASN A 48 -20.54 -28.02 15.50
C ASN A 48 -20.67 -28.60 14.09
N GLU A 49 -21.21 -29.81 13.98
CA GLU A 49 -21.47 -30.48 12.69
C GLU A 49 -22.52 -29.75 11.85
N GLU A 50 -23.59 -29.26 12.46
CA GLU A 50 -24.65 -28.50 11.80
C GLU A 50 -24.14 -27.13 11.32
N ARG A 51 -23.24 -26.48 12.09
CA ARG A 51 -22.57 -25.25 11.67
C ARG A 51 -21.59 -25.49 10.52
N ILE A 52 -20.82 -26.58 10.55
CA ILE A 52 -19.91 -26.97 9.46
C ILE A 52 -20.70 -27.29 8.19
N MET A 53 -21.79 -28.06 8.29
CA MET A 53 -22.67 -28.38 7.15
C MET A 53 -23.32 -27.13 6.56
N THR A 54 -23.75 -26.20 7.42
CA THR A 54 -24.31 -24.90 6.99
C THR A 54 -23.28 -24.08 6.20
N GLU A 55 -22.02 -24.03 6.65
CA GLU A 55 -20.94 -23.34 5.93
C GLU A 55 -20.56 -24.03 4.61
N ILE A 56 -20.58 -25.36 4.54
CA ILE A 56 -20.37 -26.11 3.30
C ILE A 56 -21.49 -25.82 2.29
N ILE A 57 -22.75 -25.85 2.73
CA ILE A 57 -23.91 -25.55 1.88
C ILE A 57 -23.83 -24.11 1.35
N LYS A 58 -23.46 -23.14 2.20
CA LYS A 58 -23.24 -21.75 1.79
C LYS A 58 -22.13 -21.63 0.74
N ARG A 59 -21.01 -22.34 0.90
CA ARG A 59 -19.93 -22.34 -0.11
C ARG A 59 -20.36 -22.94 -1.43
N LEU A 60 -21.03 -24.10 -1.42
CA LEU A 60 -21.54 -24.75 -2.62
C LEU A 60 -22.54 -23.85 -3.36
N ARG A 61 -23.46 -23.24 -2.62
CA ARG A 61 -24.45 -22.31 -3.19
C ARG A 61 -23.79 -21.05 -3.78
N THR A 62 -22.77 -20.51 -3.11
CA THR A 62 -21.96 -19.39 -3.65
C THR A 62 -21.28 -19.80 -4.95
N ALA A 63 -20.65 -20.98 -4.98
CA ALA A 63 -20.00 -21.50 -6.19
C ALA A 63 -21.01 -21.64 -7.35
N THR A 64 -22.18 -22.22 -7.09
CA THR A 64 -23.25 -22.34 -8.09
C THR A 64 -23.73 -20.99 -8.60
N TRP A 65 -23.92 -19.99 -7.74
CA TRP A 65 -24.30 -18.64 -8.18
C TRP A 65 -23.25 -18.00 -9.08
N ILE A 66 -21.97 -18.17 -8.74
CA ILE A 66 -20.86 -17.65 -9.56
C ILE A 66 -20.78 -18.38 -10.90
N GLU A 67 -20.85 -19.73 -10.91
CA GLU A 67 -20.77 -20.55 -12.12
C GLU A 67 -21.95 -20.30 -13.07
N THR A 68 -23.13 -20.06 -12.53
CA THR A 68 -24.34 -19.74 -13.30
C THR A 68 -24.46 -18.26 -13.66
N GLY A 69 -23.47 -17.44 -13.30
CA GLY A 69 -23.41 -16.02 -13.66
C GLY A 69 -24.51 -15.17 -13.02
N ARG A 70 -24.94 -15.52 -11.81
CA ARG A 70 -25.93 -14.71 -11.08
C ARG A 70 -25.34 -13.36 -10.69
N THR A 71 -26.13 -12.32 -10.87
CA THR A 71 -25.77 -10.95 -10.49
C THR A 71 -25.85 -10.76 -8.98
N ASP A 72 -25.16 -9.74 -8.50
CA ASP A 72 -25.29 -9.27 -7.11
C ASP A 72 -26.73 -8.88 -6.78
N ASP A 73 -27.44 -8.20 -7.68
CA ASP A 73 -28.87 -7.89 -7.49
C ASP A 73 -29.74 -9.13 -7.29
N TYR A 74 -29.48 -10.19 -8.08
CA TYR A 74 -30.20 -11.45 -7.95
C TYR A 74 -29.95 -12.09 -6.58
N VAL A 75 -28.69 -12.14 -6.13
CA VAL A 75 -28.33 -12.73 -4.84
C VAL A 75 -28.85 -11.88 -3.69
N LYS A 76 -28.76 -10.54 -3.80
CA LYS A 76 -29.30 -9.60 -2.82
C LYS A 76 -30.80 -9.80 -2.61
N THR A 77 -31.55 -9.93 -3.71
CA THR A 77 -32.99 -10.23 -3.68
C THR A 77 -33.26 -11.61 -3.09
N THR A 78 -32.48 -12.63 -3.49
CA THR A 78 -32.62 -14.00 -2.98
C THR A 78 -32.38 -14.08 -1.46
N LEU A 79 -31.52 -13.21 -0.94
CA LEU A 79 -31.22 -13.09 0.49
C LEU A 79 -32.16 -12.13 1.22
N ARG A 80 -33.17 -11.56 0.54
CA ARG A 80 -34.13 -10.58 1.06
C ARG A 80 -33.46 -9.32 1.61
N LEU A 81 -32.41 -8.87 0.92
CA LEU A 81 -31.61 -7.69 1.25
C LEU A 81 -31.88 -6.51 0.31
N ASP A 82 -32.69 -6.70 -0.73
CA ASP A 82 -32.98 -5.77 -1.82
C ASP A 82 -33.55 -4.43 -1.34
N ASN A 83 -34.37 -4.44 -0.29
CA ASN A 83 -34.99 -3.24 0.28
C ASN A 83 -34.15 -2.57 1.39
N LEU A 84 -32.92 -3.03 1.61
CA LEU A 84 -32.03 -2.52 2.65
C LEU A 84 -30.86 -1.74 2.04
N SER A 85 -30.43 -0.69 2.72
CA SER A 85 -29.27 0.12 2.35
C SER A 85 -28.50 0.61 3.58
N GLY A 86 -27.28 1.10 3.36
CA GLY A 86 -26.45 1.71 4.40
C GLY A 86 -26.24 0.80 5.62
N ALA A 87 -26.45 1.36 6.82
CA ALA A 87 -26.31 0.62 8.07
C ALA A 87 -27.35 -0.51 8.21
N ALA A 88 -28.58 -0.30 7.75
CA ALA A 88 -29.64 -1.31 7.83
C ALA A 88 -29.31 -2.57 7.03
N LEU A 89 -28.69 -2.41 5.86
CA LEU A 89 -28.18 -3.55 5.06
C LEU A 89 -27.08 -4.30 5.81
N LYS A 90 -26.10 -3.59 6.38
CA LYS A 90 -24.95 -4.20 7.07
C LYS A 90 -25.34 -4.95 8.35
N SER A 91 -26.41 -4.52 9.01
CA SER A 91 -26.94 -5.18 10.21
C SER A 91 -27.94 -6.31 9.91
N ALA A 92 -28.29 -6.53 8.64
CA ALA A 92 -29.30 -7.49 8.27
C ALA A 92 -28.82 -8.94 8.47
N PRO A 93 -29.71 -9.86 8.89
CA PRO A 93 -29.46 -11.29 8.78
C PRO A 93 -29.11 -11.64 7.32
N ASN A 94 -28.10 -12.48 7.11
CA ASN A 94 -27.54 -12.87 5.80
C ASN A 94 -26.66 -11.83 5.09
N TYR A 95 -26.47 -10.60 5.60
CA TYR A 95 -25.53 -9.66 4.99
C TYR A 95 -24.11 -10.23 4.88
N MET A 96 -23.61 -10.89 5.94
CA MET A 96 -22.30 -11.57 5.91
C MET A 96 -22.18 -12.60 4.77
N TYR A 97 -23.29 -13.26 4.42
CA TYR A 97 -23.29 -14.24 3.33
C TYR A 97 -23.31 -13.55 1.96
N TYR A 98 -24.06 -12.45 1.84
CA TYR A 98 -24.02 -11.59 0.65
C TYR A 98 -22.63 -10.99 0.42
N GLU A 99 -21.98 -10.49 1.47
CA GLU A 99 -20.62 -9.96 1.42
C GLU A 99 -19.61 -11.04 1.00
N HIS A 100 -19.72 -12.27 1.52
CA HIS A 100 -18.92 -13.40 1.05
C HIS A 100 -19.13 -13.69 -0.44
N PHE A 101 -20.38 -13.67 -0.92
CA PHE A 101 -20.69 -13.84 -2.35
C PHE A 101 -20.04 -12.73 -3.19
N LEU A 102 -20.15 -11.46 -2.79
CA LEU A 102 -19.53 -10.34 -3.51
C LEU A 102 -18.00 -10.50 -3.61
N ASN A 103 -17.35 -10.87 -2.52
CA ASN A 103 -15.90 -11.11 -2.50
C ASN A 103 -15.50 -12.27 -3.43
N ALA A 104 -16.26 -13.37 -3.43
CA ALA A 104 -16.00 -14.52 -4.29
C ALA A 104 -16.27 -14.21 -5.76
N LEU A 105 -17.33 -13.44 -6.07
CA LEU A 105 -17.63 -12.97 -7.41
C LEU A 105 -16.52 -12.06 -7.95
N GLU A 106 -16.06 -11.09 -7.15
CA GLU A 106 -14.93 -10.23 -7.52
C GLU A 106 -13.69 -11.08 -7.78
N GLY A 107 -13.33 -11.99 -6.87
CA GLY A 107 -12.18 -12.89 -7.05
C GLY A 107 -12.24 -13.66 -8.38
N ARG A 108 -13.41 -14.19 -8.76
CA ARG A 108 -13.61 -14.86 -10.03
C ARG A 108 -13.41 -13.93 -11.24
N ILE A 109 -13.93 -12.70 -11.15
CA ILE A 109 -13.73 -11.69 -12.21
C ILE A 109 -12.25 -11.38 -12.39
N LEU A 110 -11.51 -11.20 -11.29
CA LEU A 110 -10.07 -10.94 -11.33
C LEU A 110 -9.27 -12.11 -11.93
N GLU A 111 -9.62 -13.35 -11.60
CA GLU A 111 -9.03 -14.56 -12.22
C GLU A 111 -9.31 -14.63 -13.73
N VAL A 112 -10.52 -14.28 -14.15
CA VAL A 112 -10.89 -14.24 -15.57
C VAL A 112 -10.09 -13.17 -16.29
N TRP A 113 -9.91 -11.98 -15.70
CA TRP A 113 -9.05 -10.96 -16.28
C TRP A 113 -7.59 -11.42 -16.38
N LEU A 114 -7.07 -12.04 -15.32
CA LEU A 114 -5.67 -12.50 -15.27
C LEU A 114 -5.39 -13.65 -16.26
N SER A 115 -6.35 -14.55 -16.46
CA SER A 115 -6.25 -15.66 -17.42
C SER A 115 -6.35 -15.17 -18.87
N LYS A 116 -7.19 -14.15 -19.12
CA LYS A 116 -7.30 -13.48 -20.43
C LYS A 116 -6.15 -12.51 -20.70
N GLY A 117 -5.32 -12.19 -19.70
CA GLY A 117 -4.23 -11.22 -19.84
C GLY A 117 -4.73 -9.80 -20.09
N VAL A 118 -5.82 -9.40 -19.41
CA VAL A 118 -6.38 -8.05 -19.55
C VAL A 118 -5.35 -7.02 -19.04
N PRO A 119 -4.88 -6.06 -19.85
CA PRO A 119 -3.94 -5.05 -19.39
C PRO A 119 -4.54 -4.19 -18.27
N THR A 120 -3.76 -3.85 -17.24
CA THR A 120 -4.24 -3.02 -16.11
C THR A 120 -4.79 -1.67 -16.55
N LYS A 121 -4.23 -1.06 -17.61
CA LYS A 121 -4.72 0.20 -18.16
C LYS A 121 -6.17 0.09 -18.66
N ASN A 122 -6.57 -1.09 -19.13
CA ASN A 122 -7.94 -1.32 -19.57
C ASN A 122 -8.86 -1.35 -18.36
N VAL A 123 -8.45 -2.02 -17.27
CA VAL A 123 -9.20 -2.01 -16.01
C VAL A 123 -9.29 -0.59 -15.44
N TRP A 124 -8.18 0.16 -15.47
CA TRP A 124 -8.14 1.56 -15.07
C TRP A 124 -9.14 2.42 -15.85
N ALA A 125 -9.17 2.25 -17.18
CA ALA A 125 -10.11 2.95 -18.06
C ALA A 125 -11.57 2.51 -17.84
N THR A 126 -11.83 1.22 -17.59
CA THR A 126 -13.17 0.69 -17.30
C THR A 126 -13.80 1.41 -16.10
N TYR A 127 -13.01 1.70 -15.06
CA TYR A 127 -13.47 2.42 -13.88
C TYR A 127 -13.33 3.95 -14.00
N LYS A 128 -12.91 4.48 -15.15
CA LYS A 128 -12.72 5.92 -15.40
C LYS A 128 -11.87 6.60 -14.33
N LEU A 129 -10.81 5.94 -13.89
CA LEU A 129 -10.02 6.38 -12.73
C LEU A 129 -9.21 7.66 -13.00
N ASP A 130 -9.01 8.04 -14.26
CA ASP A 130 -8.41 9.34 -14.61
C ASP A 130 -9.30 10.54 -14.24
N ASP A 131 -10.62 10.34 -14.14
CA ASP A 131 -11.59 11.40 -13.79
C ASP A 131 -11.72 11.61 -12.27
N ILE A 132 -11.09 10.74 -11.47
CA ILE A 132 -11.20 10.75 -10.01
C ILE A 132 -10.07 11.59 -9.40
N PRO A 133 -10.37 12.59 -8.56
CA PRO A 133 -9.35 13.35 -7.86
C PRO A 133 -8.45 12.44 -7.02
N THR A 134 -7.14 12.64 -7.07
CA THR A 134 -6.16 11.79 -6.37
C THR A 134 -6.44 11.64 -4.87
N ALA A 135 -6.99 12.68 -4.22
CA ALA A 135 -7.34 12.64 -2.80
C ALA A 135 -8.50 11.69 -2.46
N GLN A 136 -9.36 11.38 -3.43
CA GLN A 136 -10.53 10.51 -3.28
C GLN A 136 -10.30 9.10 -3.87
N LEU A 137 -9.17 8.91 -4.56
CA LEU A 137 -8.91 7.69 -5.31
C LEU A 137 -8.90 6.44 -4.42
N ASN A 138 -8.29 6.52 -3.22
CA ASN A 138 -8.22 5.39 -2.29
C ASN A 138 -9.59 4.95 -1.74
N ASP A 139 -10.56 5.85 -1.70
CA ASP A 139 -11.90 5.57 -1.20
C ASP A 139 -12.82 5.01 -2.30
N ASN A 140 -12.45 5.19 -3.56
CA ASN A 140 -13.20 4.69 -4.71
C ASN A 140 -13.13 3.15 -4.83
N ASP A 141 -14.28 2.50 -4.91
CA ASP A 141 -14.35 1.04 -4.99
C ASP A 141 -13.76 0.48 -6.30
N GLY A 142 -13.92 1.18 -7.42
CA GLY A 142 -13.27 0.82 -8.69
C GLY A 142 -11.75 0.84 -8.61
N PHE A 143 -11.17 1.82 -7.90
CA PHE A 143 -9.73 1.85 -7.65
C PHE A 143 -9.28 0.70 -6.74
N LYS A 144 -10.07 0.31 -5.72
CA LYS A 144 -9.75 -0.85 -4.86
C LYS A 144 -9.74 -2.15 -5.68
N THR A 145 -10.72 -2.36 -6.55
CA THR A 145 -10.76 -3.50 -7.47
C THR A 145 -9.60 -3.47 -8.46
N TYR A 146 -9.30 -2.31 -9.05
CA TYR A 146 -8.10 -2.12 -9.89
C TYR A 146 -6.82 -2.50 -9.14
N LEU A 147 -6.64 -2.03 -7.90
CA LEU A 147 -5.43 -2.28 -7.11
C LEU A 147 -5.28 -3.78 -6.79
N ARG A 148 -6.37 -4.46 -6.41
CA ARG A 148 -6.38 -5.92 -6.24
C ARG A 148 -5.93 -6.64 -7.50
N TYR A 149 -6.48 -6.26 -8.66
CA TYR A 149 -6.09 -6.82 -9.94
C TYR A 149 -4.61 -6.57 -10.28
N ALA A 150 -4.16 -5.32 -10.16
CA ALA A 150 -2.79 -4.92 -10.46
C ALA A 150 -1.78 -5.67 -9.57
N ILE A 151 -2.11 -5.90 -8.29
CA ILE A 151 -1.29 -6.73 -7.38
C ILE A 151 -1.23 -8.19 -7.86
N MET A 152 -2.35 -8.76 -8.29
CA MET A 152 -2.39 -10.14 -8.81
C MET A 152 -1.52 -10.29 -10.06
N GLU A 153 -1.66 -9.38 -11.02
CA GLU A 153 -0.84 -9.37 -12.23
C GLU A 153 0.65 -9.16 -11.91
N ASP A 154 0.98 -8.17 -11.08
CA ASP A 154 2.35 -7.88 -10.66
C ASP A 154 3.00 -9.06 -9.93
N ASN A 155 2.27 -9.74 -9.05
CA ASN A 155 2.76 -10.96 -8.39
C ASN A 155 3.06 -12.08 -9.38
N LYS A 156 2.20 -12.28 -10.39
CA LYS A 156 2.42 -13.24 -11.46
C LYS A 156 3.69 -12.89 -12.25
N ILE A 157 3.81 -11.64 -12.70
CA ILE A 157 4.97 -11.16 -13.46
C ILE A 157 6.25 -11.28 -12.63
N PHE A 158 6.24 -10.87 -11.36
CA PHE A 158 7.37 -10.95 -10.46
C PHE A 158 7.84 -12.39 -10.26
N LYS A 159 6.93 -13.34 -10.06
CA LYS A 159 7.25 -14.77 -9.93
C LYS A 159 7.87 -15.33 -11.21
N LEU A 160 7.30 -15.02 -12.37
CA LEU A 160 7.84 -15.45 -13.67
C LEU A 160 9.25 -14.89 -13.89
N LYS A 161 9.46 -13.59 -13.63
CA LYS A 161 10.76 -12.93 -13.76
C LYS A 161 11.81 -13.46 -12.80
N SER A 162 11.42 -13.78 -11.57
CA SER A 162 12.34 -14.34 -10.56
C SER A 162 12.82 -15.75 -10.96
N ASN A 163 12.08 -16.42 -11.83
CA ASN A 163 12.42 -17.74 -12.40
C ASN A 163 12.98 -17.63 -13.82
N ASP A 164 13.44 -16.44 -14.24
CA ASP A 164 13.96 -16.13 -15.59
C ASP A 164 13.02 -16.51 -16.75
N GLN A 165 11.72 -16.58 -16.49
CA GLN A 165 10.74 -16.90 -17.51
C GLN A 165 10.40 -15.67 -18.36
N PRO A 166 10.25 -15.83 -19.69
CA PRO A 166 9.81 -14.75 -20.56
C PRO A 166 8.38 -14.36 -20.18
N VAL A 167 8.14 -13.06 -20.08
CA VAL A 167 6.82 -12.48 -19.82
C VAL A 167 6.71 -11.20 -20.61
N ALA A 168 5.61 -11.08 -21.36
CA ALA A 168 5.25 -9.85 -22.04
C ALA A 168 4.84 -8.82 -20.98
N ILE A 169 5.44 -7.63 -21.04
CA ILE A 169 5.13 -6.54 -20.11
C ILE A 169 4.48 -5.43 -20.92
N ASP A 170 3.29 -5.01 -20.52
CA ASP A 170 2.71 -3.76 -21.01
C ASP A 170 3.34 -2.58 -20.26
N TYR A 171 4.13 -1.79 -20.97
CA TYR A 171 4.80 -0.61 -20.43
C TYR A 171 3.96 0.66 -20.52
N SER A 172 2.77 0.59 -21.09
CA SER A 172 1.86 1.72 -21.22
C SER A 172 1.02 1.95 -19.96
N GLY A 173 0.33 3.07 -19.92
CA GLY A 173 -0.48 3.52 -18.79
C GLY A 173 -0.46 5.03 -18.69
N THR A 174 -1.50 5.61 -18.10
CA THR A 174 -1.56 7.05 -17.89
C THR A 174 -0.57 7.47 -16.80
N PRO A 175 -0.16 8.75 -16.73
CA PRO A 175 0.68 9.23 -15.64
C PRO A 175 0.07 8.97 -14.25
N ALA A 176 -1.26 8.97 -14.12
CA ALA A 176 -1.96 8.67 -12.87
C ALA A 176 -1.88 7.18 -12.53
N GLU A 177 -2.16 6.29 -13.49
CA GLU A 177 -2.05 4.83 -13.31
C GLU A 177 -0.63 4.44 -12.90
N LEU A 178 0.39 4.98 -13.59
CA LEU A 178 1.78 4.68 -13.30
C LEU A 178 2.22 5.16 -11.91
N LYS A 179 1.69 6.31 -11.44
CA LYS A 179 1.92 6.76 -10.06
C LYS A 179 1.30 5.80 -9.05
N ALA A 180 0.07 5.34 -9.29
CA ALA A 180 -0.57 4.33 -8.43
C ALA A 180 0.21 3.01 -8.39
N LYS A 181 0.74 2.56 -9.54
CA LYS A 181 1.64 1.39 -9.60
C LYS A 181 2.93 1.58 -8.80
N VAL A 182 3.51 2.79 -8.78
CA VAL A 182 4.67 3.08 -7.92
C VAL A 182 4.31 2.91 -6.46
N ASP A 183 3.17 3.44 -6.00
CA ASP A 183 2.72 3.27 -4.62
C ASP A 183 2.46 1.79 -4.27
N MET A 184 1.87 1.04 -5.20
CA MET A 184 1.72 -0.41 -5.09
C MET A 184 3.07 -1.11 -4.94
N TRP A 185 4.06 -0.83 -5.80
CA TRP A 185 5.38 -1.46 -5.74
C TRP A 185 6.15 -1.15 -4.46
N VAL A 186 6.02 0.07 -3.93
CA VAL A 186 6.56 0.44 -2.61
C VAL A 186 5.91 -0.43 -1.53
N SER A 187 4.58 -0.56 -1.55
CA SER A 187 3.81 -1.33 -0.56
C SER A 187 4.15 -2.82 -0.61
N LEU A 188 4.39 -3.35 -1.81
CA LEU A 188 4.83 -4.73 -2.05
C LEU A 188 6.34 -4.93 -1.84
N LYS A 189 7.10 -3.89 -1.46
CA LYS A 189 8.55 -3.91 -1.25
C LYS A 189 9.31 -4.48 -2.46
N ARG A 190 8.87 -4.15 -3.68
CA ARG A 190 9.54 -4.64 -4.90
C ARG A 190 10.99 -4.16 -4.98
N PRO A 191 11.91 -4.96 -5.55
CA PRO A 191 13.30 -4.56 -5.67
C PRO A 191 13.52 -3.54 -6.79
N ASN A 192 14.58 -2.72 -6.65
CA ASN A 192 14.94 -1.67 -7.61
C ASN A 192 15.08 -2.18 -9.06
N TYR A 193 15.71 -3.35 -9.26
CA TYR A 193 15.89 -3.90 -10.60
C TYR A 193 14.54 -4.24 -11.25
N TYR A 194 13.59 -4.75 -10.47
CA TYR A 194 12.28 -5.14 -10.97
C TYR A 194 11.49 -3.91 -11.41
N VAL A 195 11.42 -2.87 -10.57
CA VAL A 195 10.69 -1.65 -10.92
C VAL A 195 11.34 -0.92 -12.11
N SER A 196 12.67 -0.92 -12.20
CA SER A 196 13.39 -0.40 -13.38
C SER A 196 12.95 -1.12 -14.66
N ARG A 197 12.83 -2.46 -14.62
CA ARG A 197 12.31 -3.25 -15.75
C ARG A 197 10.86 -2.93 -16.07
N MET A 198 9.99 -2.84 -15.06
CA MET A 198 8.56 -2.55 -15.25
C MET A 198 8.32 -1.16 -15.84
N LEU A 199 9.26 -0.22 -15.65
CA LEU A 199 9.24 1.11 -16.24
C LEU A 199 9.98 1.20 -17.59
N ASP A 200 10.39 0.07 -18.17
CA ASP A 200 11.15 0.00 -19.43
C ASP A 200 12.47 0.79 -19.37
N LEU A 201 13.19 0.70 -18.26
CA LEU A 201 14.45 1.42 -18.06
C LEU A 201 15.70 0.52 -18.16
N ASP A 202 15.56 -0.80 -18.09
CA ASP A 202 16.66 -1.77 -17.89
C ASP A 202 17.55 -2.04 -19.13
N ARG A 203 17.35 -1.34 -20.25
CA ARG A 203 18.07 -1.57 -21.53
C ARG A 203 18.56 -0.29 -22.20
N ARG A 204 18.79 0.76 -21.42
CA ARG A 204 19.12 2.10 -21.91
C ARG A 204 20.55 2.48 -21.49
N SER A 205 21.24 3.25 -22.34
CA SER A 205 22.45 3.96 -21.89
C SER A 205 22.12 4.85 -20.68
N ILE A 206 23.09 5.14 -19.81
CA ILE A 206 22.87 6.02 -18.64
C ILE A 206 22.22 7.36 -19.02
N ASN A 207 22.58 7.91 -20.18
CA ASN A 207 22.00 9.16 -20.68
C ASN A 207 20.55 8.97 -21.14
N THR A 208 20.26 7.88 -21.86
CA THR A 208 18.89 7.53 -22.30
C THR A 208 17.99 7.16 -21.12
N PHE A 209 18.56 6.53 -20.09
CA PHE A 209 17.90 6.20 -18.83
C PHE A 209 17.41 7.47 -18.14
N ARG A 210 18.31 8.45 -17.92
CA ARG A 210 18.00 9.71 -17.22
C ARG A 210 17.07 10.65 -18.00
N ARG A 211 17.07 10.58 -19.33
CA ARG A 211 16.19 11.40 -20.19
C ARG A 211 14.78 10.82 -20.38
N SER A 212 14.54 9.58 -19.94
CA SER A 212 13.21 8.96 -20.02
C SER A 212 12.22 9.70 -19.12
N PRO A 213 11.01 10.06 -19.59
CA PRO A 213 9.95 10.57 -18.72
C PRO A 213 9.61 9.63 -17.55
N LYS A 214 9.76 8.31 -17.76
CA LYS A 214 9.53 7.29 -16.74
C LYS A 214 10.63 7.24 -15.66
N PHE A 215 11.77 7.89 -15.88
CA PHE A 215 12.83 7.98 -14.87
C PHE A 215 12.36 8.71 -13.61
N GLN A 216 11.49 9.72 -13.76
CA GLN A 216 10.93 10.44 -12.61
C GLN A 216 10.07 9.53 -11.71
N LEU A 217 9.35 8.58 -12.30
CA LEU A 217 8.58 7.57 -11.56
C LEU A 217 9.51 6.62 -10.80
N TYR A 218 10.64 6.25 -11.40
CA TYR A 218 11.65 5.43 -10.75
C TYR A 218 12.32 6.18 -9.57
N GLU A 219 12.65 7.45 -9.73
CA GLU A 219 13.15 8.26 -8.62
C GLU A 219 12.11 8.39 -7.50
N MET A 220 10.84 8.60 -7.85
CA MET A 220 9.74 8.63 -6.89
C MET A 220 9.61 7.31 -6.12
N PHE A 221 9.71 6.18 -6.81
CA PHE A 221 9.74 4.85 -6.20
C PHE A 221 10.89 4.71 -5.19
N GLN A 222 12.11 5.13 -5.57
CA GLN A 222 13.27 5.07 -4.67
C GLN A 222 13.07 5.94 -3.42
N MET A 223 12.64 7.18 -3.62
CA MET A 223 12.39 8.13 -2.53
C MET A 223 11.33 7.59 -1.55
N LYS A 224 10.18 7.12 -2.05
CA LYS A 224 9.14 6.52 -1.21
C LYS A 224 9.63 5.28 -0.47
N THR A 225 10.43 4.44 -1.12
CA THR A 225 11.05 3.28 -0.49
C THR A 225 12.01 3.67 0.64
N TRP A 226 12.79 4.73 0.47
CA TRP A 226 13.66 5.27 1.51
C TRP A 226 12.85 5.83 2.68
N ALA A 227 11.82 6.63 2.41
CA ALA A 227 10.93 7.17 3.44
C ALA A 227 10.22 6.06 4.22
N ALA A 228 9.69 5.03 3.55
CA ALA A 228 9.06 3.88 4.19
C ALA A 228 10.01 3.06 5.08
N LYS A 229 11.33 3.13 4.82
CA LYS A 229 12.38 2.54 5.67
C LYS A 229 12.88 3.47 6.77
N GLY A 230 12.32 4.68 6.87
CA GLY A 230 12.77 5.70 7.81
C GLY A 230 14.16 6.26 7.48
N TYR A 231 14.60 6.21 6.21
CA TYR A 231 15.92 6.67 5.80
C TYR A 231 16.05 8.20 5.98
N PRO A 232 16.90 8.70 6.88
CA PRO A 232 16.95 10.12 7.19
C PRO A 232 17.49 10.98 6.04
N THR A 233 17.07 12.25 5.97
CA THR A 233 17.52 13.17 4.91
C THR A 233 19.00 13.56 5.07
N ASN A 234 19.49 13.72 6.30
CA ASN A 234 20.90 13.94 6.63
C ASN A 234 21.79 12.75 6.20
N TYR A 235 21.28 11.52 6.32
CA TYR A 235 21.96 10.34 5.80
C TYR A 235 22.11 10.40 4.29
N PHE A 236 21.04 10.75 3.55
CA PHE A 236 21.14 10.95 2.10
C PHE A 236 22.23 11.97 1.77
N TRP A 237 22.23 13.12 2.46
CA TRP A 237 23.18 14.20 2.23
C TRP A 237 24.64 13.74 2.41
N LYS A 238 24.91 12.95 3.45
CA LYS A 238 26.24 12.43 3.76
C LYS A 238 26.67 11.32 2.82
N ASP A 239 25.82 10.32 2.60
CA ASP A 239 26.08 9.16 1.75
C ASP A 239 26.40 9.57 0.30
N HIS A 240 25.75 10.63 -0.17
CA HIS A 240 25.98 11.19 -1.50
C HIS A 240 27.03 12.30 -1.53
N ARG A 241 27.80 12.49 -0.43
CA ARG A 241 28.91 13.44 -0.29
C ARG A 241 28.53 14.88 -0.66
N LEU A 242 27.27 15.28 -0.44
CA LEU A 242 26.79 16.63 -0.75
C LEU A 242 27.44 17.70 0.15
N HIS A 243 27.95 17.30 1.31
CA HIS A 243 28.72 18.16 2.21
C HIS A 243 30.09 18.57 1.64
N GLU A 244 30.61 17.84 0.65
CA GLU A 244 31.88 18.16 -0.01
C GLU A 244 31.69 19.03 -1.26
N VAL A 245 30.45 19.16 -1.75
CA VAL A 245 30.14 19.95 -2.94
C VAL A 245 30.13 21.43 -2.56
N PRO A 246 30.93 22.28 -3.23
CA PRO A 246 30.91 23.71 -2.96
C PRO A 246 29.51 24.29 -3.11
N GLN A 247 29.12 25.19 -2.18
CA GLN A 247 27.75 25.71 -2.12
C GLN A 247 27.26 26.32 -3.44
N GLN A 248 28.15 27.00 -4.17
CA GLN A 248 27.87 27.62 -5.47
C GLN A 248 27.57 26.59 -6.58
N GLN A 249 28.05 25.35 -6.41
CA GLN A 249 27.89 24.27 -7.38
C GLN A 249 26.71 23.34 -7.05
N LEU A 250 26.17 23.40 -5.83
CA LEU A 250 25.08 22.53 -5.38
C LEU A 250 23.88 22.57 -6.33
N GLN A 251 23.44 23.75 -6.76
CA GLN A 251 22.25 23.90 -7.61
C GLN A 251 22.36 23.19 -8.96
N ASN A 252 23.58 23.01 -9.47
CA ASN A 252 23.84 22.30 -10.72
C ASN A 252 24.07 20.80 -10.52
N ASN A 253 24.24 20.34 -9.28
CA ASN A 253 24.48 18.94 -8.95
C ASN A 253 23.19 18.10 -9.04
N GLY A 254 23.22 17.01 -9.80
CA GLY A 254 22.06 16.13 -9.98
C GLY A 254 21.61 15.43 -8.70
N LEU A 255 22.56 15.04 -7.83
CA LEU A 255 22.27 14.42 -6.53
C LEU A 255 21.66 15.44 -5.56
N TYR A 256 22.09 16.70 -5.61
CA TYR A 256 21.47 17.77 -4.85
C TYR A 256 20.01 17.98 -5.26
N LYS A 257 19.72 18.02 -6.58
CA LYS A 257 18.34 18.11 -7.07
C LYS A 257 17.47 16.93 -6.60
N LYS A 258 18.06 15.73 -6.51
CA LYS A 258 17.40 14.53 -5.97
C LYS A 258 17.17 14.65 -4.47
N PHE A 259 18.14 15.14 -3.71
CA PHE A 259 17.99 15.46 -2.29
C PHE A 259 16.84 16.44 -2.05
N VAL A 260 16.76 17.54 -2.81
CA VAL A 260 15.68 18.54 -2.66
C VAL A 260 14.31 17.90 -2.85
N ARG A 261 14.13 17.04 -3.87
CA ARG A 261 12.88 16.29 -4.07
C ARG A 261 12.59 15.36 -2.89
N TYR A 262 13.60 14.65 -2.39
CA TYR A 262 13.45 13.73 -1.27
C TYR A 262 13.08 14.44 0.03
N ALA A 263 13.82 15.49 0.39
CA ALA A 263 13.59 16.28 1.59
C ALA A 263 12.21 16.95 1.57
N MET A 264 11.78 17.48 0.42
CA MET A 264 10.45 18.04 0.25
C MET A 264 9.34 17.00 0.44
N MET A 265 9.53 15.77 -0.06
CA MET A 265 8.58 14.69 0.12
C MET A 265 8.46 14.28 1.61
N VAL A 266 9.59 14.10 2.29
CA VAL A 266 9.62 13.77 3.73
C VAL A 266 8.99 14.88 4.57
N ASP A 267 9.24 16.14 4.22
CA ASP A 267 8.64 17.31 4.86
C ASP A 267 7.12 17.36 4.67
N ASP A 268 6.63 17.18 3.43
CA ASP A 268 5.20 17.10 3.09
C ASP A 268 4.49 16.00 3.90
N GLU A 269 5.08 14.83 4.00
CA GLU A 269 4.52 13.70 4.75
C GLU A 269 4.50 13.97 6.25
N SER A 270 5.58 14.54 6.78
CA SER A 270 5.67 14.90 8.21
C SER A 270 4.61 15.95 8.57
N PHE A 271 4.51 17.01 7.77
CA PHE A 271 3.55 18.09 7.95
C PHE A 271 2.10 17.57 7.93
N LYS A 272 1.72 16.77 6.92
CA LYS A 272 0.36 16.20 6.80
C LYS A 272 -0.02 15.33 8.01
N ASN A 273 0.94 14.60 8.56
CA ASN A 273 0.72 13.71 9.70
C ASN A 273 0.82 14.42 11.06
N GLY A 274 0.96 15.76 11.08
CA GLY A 274 1.17 16.53 12.32
C GLY A 274 2.50 16.23 13.03
N LYS A 275 3.42 15.54 12.33
CA LYS A 275 4.75 15.19 12.83
C LYS A 275 5.75 16.29 12.50
N THR A 276 6.75 16.45 13.35
CA THR A 276 7.89 17.33 13.09
C THR A 276 9.17 16.53 13.14
N VAL A 277 9.90 16.50 12.03
CA VAL A 277 11.27 15.96 11.98
C VAL A 277 12.18 17.08 12.41
N LYS A 278 12.64 17.04 13.67
CA LYS A 278 13.58 18.05 14.18
C LYS A 278 14.90 17.95 13.41
N ILE A 279 15.52 19.10 13.19
CA ILE A 279 16.91 19.12 12.72
C ILE A 279 17.80 18.42 13.74
N THR A 280 18.74 17.62 13.25
CA THR A 280 19.69 16.88 14.09
C THR A 280 21.02 17.62 14.16
N ALA A 281 21.78 17.42 15.24
CA ALA A 281 23.04 18.13 15.48
C ALA A 281 24.11 17.87 14.41
N ASP A 282 23.94 16.82 13.62
CA ASP A 282 24.87 16.35 12.61
C ASP A 282 24.53 16.84 11.18
N GLU A 283 23.49 17.68 11.04
CA GLU A 283 23.11 18.34 9.78
C GLU A 283 24.01 19.53 9.47
N SER A 284 24.48 19.60 8.24
CA SER A 284 25.36 20.70 7.80
C SER A 284 24.59 22.01 7.63
N LYS A 285 25.28 23.15 7.75
CA LYS A 285 24.67 24.47 7.50
C LYS A 285 24.01 24.57 6.11
N ALA A 286 24.64 24.00 5.09
CA ALA A 286 24.13 23.99 3.72
C ALA A 286 22.87 23.12 3.57
N GLU A 287 22.81 22.00 4.30
CA GLU A 287 21.63 21.14 4.35
C GLU A 287 20.44 21.86 4.99
N ILE A 288 20.64 22.46 6.17
CA ILE A 288 19.58 23.19 6.89
C ILE A 288 19.09 24.37 6.04
N SER A 289 20.00 25.12 5.41
CA SER A 289 19.65 26.23 4.49
C SER A 289 18.81 25.75 3.30
N THR A 290 19.05 24.53 2.81
CA THR A 290 18.24 23.92 1.75
C THR A 290 16.84 23.60 2.26
N LYS A 291 16.70 23.04 3.48
CA LYS A 291 15.40 22.79 4.11
C LYS A 291 14.61 24.07 4.36
N VAL A 292 15.26 25.15 4.79
CA VAL A 292 14.68 26.50 4.89
C VAL A 292 14.07 26.94 3.57
N THR A 293 14.80 26.75 2.46
CA THR A 293 14.32 27.10 1.11
C THR A 293 13.09 26.26 0.74
N ILE A 294 13.09 24.98 1.08
CA ILE A 294 11.94 24.09 0.87
C ILE A 294 10.73 24.60 1.67
N TRP A 295 10.89 24.87 2.96
CA TRP A 295 9.80 25.35 3.83
C TRP A 295 9.22 26.67 3.33
N ALA A 296 10.07 27.62 2.91
CA ALA A 296 9.63 28.89 2.34
C ALA A 296 8.86 28.67 1.03
N SER A 297 9.35 27.80 0.13
CA SER A 297 8.69 27.51 -1.15
C SER A 297 7.33 26.83 -1.01
N LYS A 298 7.12 26.12 0.11
CA LYS A 298 5.89 25.39 0.43
C LYS A 298 4.94 26.19 1.32
N ASP A 299 5.26 27.47 1.56
CA ASP A 299 4.51 28.38 2.42
C ASP A 299 4.21 27.74 3.80
N ARG A 300 5.20 27.09 4.40
CA ARG A 300 5.02 26.40 5.69
C ARG A 300 4.66 27.38 6.81
N PRO A 301 3.74 27.01 7.73
CA PRO A 301 3.40 27.88 8.86
C PRO A 301 4.61 28.19 9.74
N PHE A 302 4.66 29.41 10.29
CA PHE A 302 5.78 29.86 11.12
C PHE A 302 5.99 28.97 12.35
N GLU A 303 4.90 28.55 12.99
CA GLU A 303 4.93 27.66 14.16
C GLU A 303 5.47 26.26 13.83
N TYR A 304 5.22 25.78 12.60
CA TYR A 304 5.81 24.53 12.13
C TYR A 304 7.33 24.66 12.02
N VAL A 305 7.82 25.71 11.38
CA VAL A 305 9.26 25.93 11.17
C VAL A 305 9.99 26.15 12.49
N LYS A 306 9.42 26.94 13.41
CA LYS A 306 9.96 27.11 14.78
C LYS A 306 10.13 25.78 15.49
N LYS A 307 9.07 24.95 15.48
CA LYS A 307 9.08 23.63 16.13
C LYS A 307 10.13 22.69 15.53
N VAL A 308 10.31 22.70 14.21
CA VAL A 308 11.33 21.90 13.52
C VAL A 308 12.75 22.36 13.84
N LEU A 309 12.97 23.69 13.94
CA LEU A 309 14.24 24.29 14.33
C LEU A 309 14.53 24.20 15.85
N GLY A 310 13.57 23.73 16.64
CA GLY A 310 13.69 23.60 18.08
C GLY A 310 13.52 24.91 18.85
N LEU A 311 12.90 25.92 18.24
CA LEU A 311 12.58 27.21 18.85
C LEU A 311 11.28 27.09 19.66
N ARG A 312 11.30 27.55 20.91
CA ARG A 312 10.22 27.53 21.90
C ARG A 312 9.61 28.92 22.19
N GLY A 313 10.12 30.01 21.61
CA GLY A 313 9.48 31.33 21.71
C GLY A 313 10.38 32.51 21.31
N ALA A 314 9.94 33.72 21.64
CA ALA A 314 10.65 34.97 21.32
C ALA A 314 12.00 35.12 22.04
N ALA A 315 12.24 34.36 23.12
CA ALA A 315 13.49 34.38 23.88
C ALA A 315 14.65 33.58 23.23
N ASP A 316 14.40 32.90 22.10
CA ASP A 316 15.38 32.02 21.46
C ASP A 316 16.27 32.70 20.41
N THR A 317 16.38 34.04 20.43
CA THR A 317 17.29 34.78 19.52
C THR A 317 18.76 34.38 19.69
N THR A 318 19.12 33.80 20.84
CA THR A 318 20.45 33.25 21.13
C THR A 318 20.65 31.82 20.65
N ASN A 319 19.59 31.15 20.19
CA ASN A 319 19.67 29.80 19.64
C ASN A 319 20.42 29.83 18.29
N ALA A 320 21.42 28.95 18.12
CA ALA A 320 22.20 28.86 16.89
C ALA A 320 21.36 28.62 15.62
N ASN A 321 20.15 28.09 15.77
CA ASN A 321 19.20 27.84 14.69
C ASN A 321 18.29 29.04 14.38
N TYR A 322 18.26 30.07 15.22
CA TYR A 322 17.41 31.24 15.02
C TYR A 322 17.70 31.96 13.70
N LYS A 323 18.96 32.07 13.31
CA LYS A 323 19.37 32.62 12.00
C LYS A 323 18.69 31.94 10.80
N TYR A 324 18.39 30.63 10.89
CA TYR A 324 17.69 29.90 9.83
C TYR A 324 16.20 30.25 9.79
N PHE A 325 15.63 30.60 10.93
CA PHE A 325 14.27 31.13 11.00
C PHE A 325 14.20 32.54 10.41
N GLU A 326 15.20 33.40 10.66
CA GLU A 326 15.31 34.70 9.99
C GLU A 326 15.43 34.56 8.47
N ASP A 327 16.30 33.65 8.00
CA ASP A 327 16.43 33.33 6.57
C ASP A 327 15.11 32.86 5.96
N PHE A 328 14.35 32.04 6.70
CA PHE A 328 13.02 31.59 6.29
C PHE A 328 12.06 32.79 6.12
N LEU A 329 11.99 33.69 7.10
CA LEU A 329 11.15 34.89 7.03
C LEU A 329 11.53 35.81 5.86
N LEU A 330 12.82 35.99 5.62
CA LEU A 330 13.33 36.76 4.49
C LEU A 330 12.91 36.17 3.14
N GLN A 331 12.87 34.84 3.03
CA GLN A 331 12.46 34.16 1.80
C GLN A 331 10.95 34.19 1.58
N THR A 332 10.14 34.09 2.63
CA THR A 332 8.67 34.16 2.52
C THR A 332 8.17 35.57 2.19
N ASN A 333 8.89 36.62 2.63
CA ASN A 333 8.50 38.02 2.41
C ASN A 333 8.97 38.60 1.06
N ARG A 334 9.71 37.84 0.25
CA ARG A 334 10.10 38.30 -1.09
C ARG A 334 8.88 38.28 -2.03
N PRO A 335 8.62 39.35 -2.80
CA PRO A 335 7.54 39.33 -3.79
C PRO A 335 7.79 38.20 -4.78
N LYS A 336 6.84 37.24 -4.86
CA LYS A 336 6.89 36.15 -5.83
C LYS A 336 6.83 36.78 -7.22
N LYS A 337 7.94 36.74 -7.98
CA LYS A 337 7.95 37.19 -9.38
C LYS A 337 6.86 36.44 -10.12
N SER A 338 5.83 37.15 -10.59
CA SER A 338 4.79 36.57 -11.44
C SER A 338 5.46 35.96 -12.67
N LYS A 339 5.26 34.66 -12.89
CA LYS A 339 5.68 33.98 -14.11
C LYS A 339 4.56 34.01 -15.13
#